data_AF-A0A0C1YTG3-F1
#
_entry.id   AF-A0A0C1YTG3-F1
#
_cell.length_a   1.000
_cell.length_b   1.000
_cell.length_c   1.000
_cell.angle_alpha   90.00
_cell.angle_beta   90.00
_cell.angle_gamma   90.00
#
_symmetry.space_group_name_H-M   'P 1'
#
loop_
_entity.id
_entity.type
_entity.pdbx_description
1 polymer ?
#
loop_
_entity_poly.entity_id
_entity_poly.type
_entity_poly.pdbx_seq_one_letter_code
_entity_poly.pdbx_strand_id
1 'polypeptide(L)' 'MEALRMRFQEQSRKAQAYYTIMHRIRGVVGGDDAASAWMNEPLPALEGKTPAQLVSDGREEEVLGYLDSLTP' A
#
# COMPACT_ATOMS: atom_id res chain seq x y z
N MET A 1 9.51 24.08 13.91
CA MET A 1 10.30 22.98 13.30
C MET A 1 9.63 21.61 13.42
N GLU A 2 8.75 21.36 14.39
CA GLU A 2 8.08 20.05 14.57
C GLU A 2 7.12 19.68 13.43
N ALA A 3 6.29 20.62 12.95
CA ALA A 3 5.31 20.32 11.88
C ALA A 3 5.97 19.84 10.57
N LEU A 4 7.16 20.35 10.25
CA LEU A 4 7.92 19.90 9.08
C LEU A 4 8.46 18.47 9.28
N ARG A 5 8.99 18.17 10.47
CA ARG A 5 9.47 16.82 10.82
C ARG A 5 8.33 15.79 10.80
N MET A 6 7.16 16.14 11.34
CA MET A 6 5.98 15.27 11.31
C MET A 6 5.56 14.95 9.87
N ARG A 7 5.47 15.95 8.98
CA ARG A 7 5.14 15.72 7.57
C ARG A 7 6.17 14.85 6.84
N PHE A 8 7.47 15.05 7.10
CA PHE A 8 8.51 14.19 6.54
C PHE A 8 8.42 12.75 7.04
N GLN A 9 8.09 12.55 8.32
CA GLN A 9 7.87 11.21 8.88
C GLN A 9 6.64 10.53 8.26
N GLU A 10 5.52 11.25 8.11
CA GLU A 10 4.32 10.74 7.43
C GLU A 10 4.61 10.39 5.97
N GLN A 11 5.29 11.28 5.23
CA GLN A 11 5.62 11.02 3.83
C GLN A 11 6.58 9.83 3.69
N SER A 12 7.54 9.68 4.61
CA SER A 12 8.43 8.52 4.64
C SER A 12 7.67 7.23 4.93
N ARG A 13 6.72 7.26 5.87
CA ARG A 13 5.90 6.09 6.21
C ARG A 13 5.05 5.65 5.02
N LYS A 14 4.38 6.59 4.35
CA LYS A 14 3.58 6.30 3.15
C LYS A 14 4.41 5.70 2.03
N ALA A 15 5.61 6.24 1.77
CA ALA A 15 6.52 5.70 0.76
C ALA A 15 6.98 4.28 1.12
N GLN A 16 7.39 4.05 2.38
CA GLN A 16 7.79 2.72 2.86
C GLN A 16 6.65 1.71 2.71
N ALA A 17 5.43 2.09 3.09
CA ALA A 17 4.27 1.24 2.96
C ALA A 17 4.00 0.88 1.50
N TYR A 18 4.02 1.87 0.59
CA TYR A 18 3.85 1.64 -0.84
C TYR A 18 4.85 0.62 -1.38
N TYR A 19 6.14 0.76 -1.05
CA TYR A 19 7.18 -0.19 -1.48
C TYR A 19 7.00 -1.58 -0.88
N THR A 20 6.66 -1.68 0.41
CA THR A 20 6.39 -2.97 1.07
C THR A 20 5.23 -3.70 0.41
N ILE A 21 4.12 -3.00 0.15
CA ILE A 21 2.92 -3.55 -0.50
C ILE A 21 3.26 -4.02 -1.91
N MET A 22 3.94 -3.17 -2.70
CA MET A 22 4.38 -3.50 -4.06
C MET A 22 5.26 -4.75 -4.08
N HIS A 23 6.23 -4.86 -3.17
CA HIS A 23 7.12 -6.02 -3.11
C HIS A 23 6.39 -7.30 -2.70
N ARG A 24 5.46 -7.22 -1.74
CA ARG A 24 4.65 -8.36 -1.31
C ARG A 24 3.77 -8.86 -2.45
N ILE A 25 3.00 -7.98 -3.07
CA ILE A 25 2.09 -8.39 -4.14
C ILE A 25 2.88 -8.89 -5.35
N ARG A 26 4.04 -8.33 -5.67
CA ARG A 26 4.95 -8.84 -6.72
C ARG A 26 5.29 -10.32 -6.52
N GLY A 27 5.48 -10.77 -5.28
CA GLY A 27 5.69 -12.18 -4.96
C GLY A 27 4.47 -13.06 -5.22
N VAL A 28 3.27 -12.50 -5.11
CA VAL A 28 1.98 -13.20 -5.33
C VAL A 28 1.60 -13.25 -6.81
N VAL A 29 1.70 -12.11 -7.51
CA VAL A 29 1.28 -11.98 -8.92
C VAL A 29 2.41 -12.28 -9.92
N GLY A 30 3.65 -12.44 -9.44
CA GLY A 30 4.78 -12.91 -10.23
C GLY A 30 5.39 -11.88 -11.20
N GLY A 31 5.04 -10.60 -11.09
CA GLY A 31 5.59 -9.56 -11.97
C GLY A 31 5.31 -8.13 -11.51
N ASP A 32 6.20 -7.21 -11.87
CA ASP A 32 6.09 -5.78 -11.54
C ASP A 32 4.89 -5.10 -12.22
N ASP A 33 4.58 -5.45 -13.47
CA ASP A 33 3.42 -4.90 -14.19
C ASP A 33 2.10 -5.30 -13.52
N ALA A 34 1.96 -6.57 -13.14
CA ALA A 34 0.78 -7.06 -12.44
C ALA A 34 0.67 -6.47 -11.03
N ALA A 35 1.80 -6.27 -10.35
CA ALA A 35 1.83 -5.61 -9.04
C ALA A 35 1.39 -4.14 -9.14
N SER A 36 1.87 -3.44 -10.17
CA SER A 36 1.48 -2.06 -10.47
C SER A 36 0.00 -1.95 -10.84
N ALA A 37 -0.51 -2.90 -11.64
CA ALA A 37 -1.94 -2.99 -11.96
C ALA A 37 -2.78 -3.19 -10.70
N TRP A 38 -2.41 -4.14 -9.85
CA TRP A 38 -3.09 -4.41 -8.58
C TRP A 38 -3.10 -3.21 -7.64
N MET A 39 -2.00 -2.45 -7.56
CA MET A 39 -1.92 -1.21 -6.76
C MET A 39 -2.93 -0.14 -7.19
N ASN A 40 -3.33 -0.16 -8.47
CA ASN A 40 -4.29 0.77 -9.07
C ASN A 40 -5.68 0.12 -9.28
N GLU A 41 -5.87 -1.13 -8.88
CA GLU A 41 -7.13 -1.85 -9.05
C GLU A 41 -8.04 -1.60 -7.83
N PRO A 42 -9.31 -1.24 -8.05
CA PRO A 42 -10.30 -1.14 -6.98
C PRO A 42 -10.58 -2.53 -6.40
N LEU A 43 -10.29 -2.73 -5.11
CA LEU A 43 -10.51 -4.02 -4.46
C LEU A 43 -11.81 -4.01 -3.66
N PRO A 44 -12.75 -4.96 -3.89
CA PRO A 44 -13.98 -5.04 -3.11
C PRO A 44 -13.75 -5.22 -1.61
N ALA A 45 -12.68 -5.94 -1.23
CA ALA A 45 -12.26 -6.11 0.16
C ALA A 45 -11.79 -4.82 0.83
N LEU A 46 -11.43 -3.80 0.03
CA LEU A 46 -10.96 -2.49 0.47
C LEU A 46 -12.02 -1.42 0.22
N GLU A 47 -13.30 -1.77 0.34
CA GLU A 47 -14.43 -0.88 0.10
C GLU A 47 -14.49 -0.32 -1.35
N GLY A 48 -13.91 -1.05 -2.31
CA GLY A 48 -13.78 -0.58 -3.69
C GLY A 48 -12.72 0.51 -3.88
N LYS A 49 -11.82 0.72 -2.91
CA LYS A 49 -10.66 1.61 -3.05
C LYS A 49 -9.45 0.86 -3.60
N THR A 50 -8.53 1.62 -4.20
CA THR A 50 -7.25 1.05 -4.61
C THR A 50 -6.25 1.03 -3.45
N PRO A 51 -5.32 0.06 -3.44
CA PRO A 51 -4.20 0.05 -2.50
C PRO A 51 -3.43 1.38 -2.47
N ALA A 52 -3.15 1.96 -3.63
CA ALA A 52 -2.44 3.24 -3.75
C ALA A 52 -3.22 4.40 -3.10
N GLN A 53 -4.56 4.42 -3.24
CA GLN A 53 -5.41 5.41 -2.58
C GLN A 53 -5.35 5.27 -1.05
N LEU A 54 -5.47 4.05 -0.53
CA LEU A 54 -5.41 3.82 0.91
C LEU A 54 -4.06 4.22 1.52
N VAL A 55 -2.95 3.92 0.85
CA VAL A 55 -1.63 4.38 1.30
C VAL A 55 -1.53 5.91 1.27
N SER A 56 -2.08 6.56 0.24
CA SER A 56 -2.13 8.02 0.17
C SER A 56 -2.99 8.62 1.30
N ASP A 57 -4.08 7.95 1.66
CA ASP A 57 -5.00 8.34 2.74
C ASP A 57 -4.43 8.06 4.14
N GLY A 58 -3.28 7.38 4.26
CA GLY A 58 -2.71 6.97 5.55
C GLY A 58 -3.42 5.75 6.17
N ARG A 59 -4.14 4.98 5.34
CA ARG A 59 -4.82 3.72 5.67
C ARG A 59 -4.01 2.52 5.18
N GLU A 60 -2.68 2.62 5.13
CA GLU A 60 -1.81 1.54 4.64
C GLU A 60 -1.94 0.24 5.44
N GLU A 61 -2.28 0.33 6.73
CA GLU A 61 -2.44 -0.82 7.61
C GLU A 61 -3.57 -1.74 7.13
N GLU A 62 -4.62 -1.20 6.51
CA GLU A 62 -5.70 -2.01 5.94
C GLU A 62 -5.23 -2.81 4.73
N VAL A 63 -4.40 -2.20 3.87
CA VAL A 63 -3.81 -2.89 2.71
C VAL A 63 -2.84 -3.97 3.18
N LEU A 64 -2.01 -3.67 4.17
CA LEU A 64 -1.05 -4.62 4.74
C LEU A 64 -1.77 -5.79 5.41
N GLY A 65 -2.83 -5.53 6.17
CA GLY A 65 -3.65 -6.58 6.79
C GLY A 65 -4.38 -7.43 5.75
N TYR A 66 -4.86 -6.83 4.65
CA TYR A 66 -5.40 -7.59 3.53
C TYR A 66 -4.32 -8.48 2.89
N LEU A 67 -3.11 -7.97 2.68
CA LEU A 67 -2.00 -8.79 2.17
C LEU A 67 -1.62 -9.93 3.13
N ASP A 68 -1.57 -9.68 4.44
CA ASP A 68 -1.32 -10.73 5.45
C ASP A 68 -2.40 -11.82 5.43
N SER A 69 -3.64 -11.48 5.03
CA SER A 69 -4.70 -12.48 4.84
C SER A 69 -4.54 -13.31 3.55
N LEU A 70 -3.81 -12.81 2.56
CA LEU A 70 -3.55 -13.50 1.28
C LEU A 70 -2.30 -14.37 1.32
N THR A 71 -1.30 -14.00 2.12
CA THR A 71 -0.04 -14.73 2.28
C THR A 71 0.16 -15.10 3.76
N PRO A 72 -0.01 -16.38 4.14
CA PRO A 72 0.26 -16.85 5.50
C PRO A 72 1.77 -16.90 5.83
#